data_AF-A0A3L8E0G0-F1
#
_entry.id   AF-A0A3L8E0G0-F1
#
_cell.length_a   1.000
_cell.length_b   1.000
_cell.length_c   1.000
_cell.angle_alpha   90.00
_cell.angle_beta   90.00
_cell.angle_gamma   90.00
#
_symmetry.space_group_name_H-M   'P 1'
#
loop_
_entity.id
_entity.type
_entity.pdbx_description
1 polymer ?
#
loop_
_entity_poly.entity_id
_entity_poly.type
_entity_poly.pdbx_seq_one_letter_code
_entity_poly.pdbx_strand_id
1 'polypeptide(L)'
;MEQIADPSIPTKIGEFYKTPRPHPWRPTIGYELVEATPLETDEKVQEGQLESGRKLGEKITFWRNEVALELEKLITESNKMQECRRGLQTAIQNFEGQLHIAQECLYHRESRKGIDLVHDEVEYALLKEIETIKNCQKKLEQFIDKCVAQLTNNRAIQHQLQVNIQDKETALGVCHQLNNFSRGLQCYAGVEKYYCSVIGAESWVEASNAAIRKSQAERAKSCRLRDDVGSAVKTVGCEVLEIWDDTTKALERRVVEMLDAKGKLQIHLRKIQQEIFGIEKSMEPIRKTIAGKSSALKVARTRLEARTHRPEAESCNDHAQLRMSEEVKDINKIARDTSMKLQRFEAQHQQLLHTRSNLESDLKSKIDALFIDREKCMGLRRSYPISSNVKF
;
A
#
# COMPACT_ATOMS: atom_id res chain seq x y z
N MET A 1 13.61 -67.48 -7.90
CA MET A 1 13.78 -68.90 -7.53
C MET A 1 12.70 -69.19 -6.52
N GLU A 2 11.74 -70.10 -6.67
CA GLU A 2 11.43 -71.15 -7.64
C GLU A 2 9.95 -71.50 -7.39
N GLN A 3 9.20 -71.81 -8.45
CA GLN A 3 7.96 -72.58 -8.33
C GLN A 3 8.33 -74.02 -7.97
N ILE A 4 7.64 -74.65 -7.02
CA ILE A 4 7.64 -76.11 -6.87
C ILE A 4 6.21 -76.59 -6.59
N ALA A 5 5.83 -77.60 -7.35
CA ALA A 5 4.49 -78.14 -7.60
C ALA A 5 3.96 -79.07 -6.49
N ASP A 6 2.63 -79.24 -6.50
CA ASP A 6 1.86 -80.25 -5.75
C ASP A 6 2.31 -81.69 -6.04
N PRO A 7 2.17 -82.63 -5.07
CA PRO A 7 2.08 -84.05 -5.37
C PRO A 7 0.66 -84.62 -5.14
N SER A 8 0.05 -85.00 -6.27
CA SER A 8 -0.74 -86.23 -6.55
C SER A 8 -1.49 -86.97 -5.42
N ILE A 9 -2.81 -87.07 -5.61
CA ILE A 9 -3.74 -88.00 -4.95
C ILE A 9 -3.49 -89.44 -5.43
N PRO A 10 -3.50 -90.45 -4.53
CA PRO A 10 -3.70 -91.85 -4.91
C PRO A 10 -5.18 -92.29 -4.77
N THR A 11 -5.66 -92.95 -5.82
CA THR A 11 -7.00 -93.51 -5.97
C THR A 11 -7.04 -94.99 -5.55
N LYS A 12 -8.08 -95.37 -4.78
CA LYS A 12 -8.69 -96.71 -4.59
C LYS A 12 -7.87 -97.87 -4.00
N ILE A 13 -8.28 -98.30 -2.81
CA ILE A 13 -8.52 -99.71 -2.39
C ILE A 13 -9.66 -99.63 -1.34
N GLY A 14 -10.73 -100.40 -1.33
CA GLY A 14 -11.14 -101.57 -2.09
C GLY A 14 -12.52 -101.98 -1.56
N GLU A 15 -13.31 -102.54 -2.46
CA GLU A 15 -14.64 -103.07 -2.22
C GLU A 15 -14.61 -104.30 -1.29
N PHE A 16 -15.81 -104.65 -0.80
CA PHE A 16 -16.23 -105.90 -0.16
C PHE A 16 -16.00 -106.05 1.36
N TYR A 17 -17.11 -106.07 2.10
CA TYR A 17 -17.73 -107.33 2.51
C TYR A 17 -19.26 -107.24 2.39
N LYS A 18 -19.80 -107.84 1.30
CA LYS A 18 -21.17 -108.36 1.31
C LYS A 18 -21.16 -109.63 2.15
N THR A 19 -21.77 -109.62 3.33
CA THR A 19 -22.13 -110.85 4.05
C THR A 19 -23.62 -111.13 3.86
N PRO A 20 -23.99 -112.26 3.26
CA PRO A 20 -25.37 -112.64 3.03
C PRO A 20 -25.90 -113.41 4.25
N ARG A 21 -26.39 -112.69 5.26
CA ARG A 21 -27.39 -113.14 6.28
C ARG A 21 -27.58 -112.02 7.33
N PRO A 22 -28.80 -111.46 7.49
CA PRO A 22 -29.05 -110.47 8.53
C PRO A 22 -29.09 -111.13 9.92
N HIS A 23 -28.30 -110.63 10.86
CA HIS A 23 -28.40 -111.01 12.27
C HIS A 23 -29.52 -110.18 12.95
N PRO A 24 -30.38 -110.76 13.81
CA PRO A 24 -31.69 -110.18 14.14
C PRO A 24 -31.69 -108.96 15.09
N TRP A 25 -30.54 -108.44 15.51
CA TRP A 25 -30.47 -107.43 16.58
C TRP A 25 -29.51 -106.26 16.35
N ARG A 26 -29.06 -105.99 15.12
CA ARG A 26 -28.21 -104.81 14.84
C ARG A 26 -28.97 -103.78 14.00
N PRO A 27 -29.34 -102.62 14.55
CA PRO A 27 -29.90 -101.52 13.76
C PRO A 27 -28.85 -101.02 12.77
N THR A 28 -29.18 -101.05 11.48
CA THR A 28 -28.43 -100.37 10.43
C THR A 28 -28.68 -98.87 10.59
N ILE A 29 -27.76 -98.15 11.22
CA ILE A 29 -27.81 -96.68 11.25
C ILE A 29 -27.44 -96.21 9.84
N GLY A 30 -28.45 -95.93 9.03
CA GLY A 30 -28.29 -95.18 7.79
C GLY A 30 -28.01 -93.73 8.16
N TYR A 31 -26.83 -93.22 7.80
CA TYR A 31 -26.63 -91.79 7.73
C TYR A 31 -27.38 -91.30 6.49
N GLU A 32 -28.57 -90.76 6.67
CA GLU A 32 -29.14 -89.85 5.67
C GLU A 32 -28.29 -88.57 5.70
N LEU A 33 -27.60 -88.28 4.60
CA LEU A 33 -27.15 -86.93 4.32
C LEU A 33 -28.43 -86.10 4.13
N VAL A 34 -28.93 -85.53 5.21
CA VAL A 34 -29.92 -84.46 5.11
C VAL A 34 -29.15 -83.26 4.56
N GLU A 35 -29.25 -83.02 3.25
CA GLU A 35 -29.00 -81.68 2.72
C GLU A 35 -29.97 -80.76 3.45
N ALA A 36 -29.45 -80.00 4.40
CA ALA A 36 -30.20 -78.93 5.05
C ALA A 36 -30.50 -77.89 3.97
N THR A 37 -31.65 -78.02 3.33
CA THR A 37 -32.20 -76.97 2.48
C THR A 37 -32.38 -75.73 3.37
N PRO A 38 -31.81 -74.57 3.01
CA PRO A 38 -32.10 -73.34 3.71
C PRO A 38 -33.62 -73.18 3.78
N LEU A 39 -34.15 -72.92 4.98
CA LEU A 39 -35.56 -72.61 5.11
C LEU A 39 -35.82 -71.35 4.26
N GLU A 40 -36.80 -71.37 3.34
CA GLU A 40 -37.16 -70.20 2.52
C GLU A 40 -37.40 -68.92 3.36
N THR A 41 -37.72 -69.10 4.65
CA THR A 41 -37.89 -68.01 5.61
C THR A 41 -36.57 -67.33 5.97
N ASP A 42 -35.45 -68.06 6.03
CA ASP A 42 -34.12 -67.51 6.33
C ASP A 42 -33.58 -66.71 5.14
N GLU A 43 -33.81 -67.20 3.92
CA GLU A 43 -33.45 -66.48 2.69
C GLU A 43 -34.25 -65.16 2.57
N LYS A 44 -35.57 -65.20 2.82
CA LYS A 44 -36.40 -63.98 2.83
C LYS A 44 -35.98 -62.97 3.90
N VAL A 45 -35.52 -63.43 5.06
CA VAL A 45 -35.02 -62.55 6.14
C VAL A 45 -33.67 -61.94 5.75
N GLN A 46 -32.76 -62.72 5.18
CA GLN A 46 -31.47 -62.23 4.69
C GLN A 46 -31.63 -61.25 3.52
N GLU A 47 -32.49 -61.55 2.55
CA GLU A 47 -32.81 -60.66 1.43
C GLU A 47 -33.45 -59.36 1.93
N GLY A 48 -34.39 -59.42 2.87
CA GLY A 48 -35.00 -58.23 3.48
C GLY A 48 -34.00 -57.35 4.24
N GLN A 49 -33.06 -57.95 4.96
CA GLN A 49 -31.97 -57.25 5.66
C GLN A 49 -31.01 -56.58 4.66
N LEU A 50 -30.63 -57.28 3.60
CA LEU A 50 -29.75 -56.78 2.54
C LEU A 50 -30.41 -55.64 1.76
N GLU A 51 -31.67 -55.80 1.35
CA GLU A 51 -32.40 -54.79 0.58
C GLU A 51 -32.63 -53.51 1.40
N SER A 52 -32.98 -53.66 2.68
CA SER A 52 -33.17 -52.52 3.59
C SER A 52 -31.86 -51.78 3.88
N GLY A 53 -30.78 -52.52 4.15
CA GLY A 53 -29.44 -51.96 4.36
C GLY A 53 -28.87 -51.30 3.10
N ARG A 54 -29.16 -51.86 1.91
CA ARG A 54 -28.76 -51.29 0.63
C ARG A 54 -29.50 -50.00 0.30
N LYS A 55 -30.84 -49.99 0.32
CA LYS A 55 -31.64 -48.78 0.00
C LYS A 55 -31.34 -47.62 0.97
N LEU A 56 -31.18 -47.93 2.26
CA LEU A 56 -30.82 -46.93 3.27
C LEU A 56 -29.37 -46.45 3.10
N GLY A 57 -28.44 -47.38 2.85
CA GLY A 57 -27.04 -47.09 2.57
C GLY A 57 -26.86 -46.20 1.33
N GLU A 58 -27.53 -46.50 0.22
CA GLU A 58 -27.48 -45.70 -1.01
C GLU A 58 -27.96 -44.26 -0.76
N LYS A 59 -29.07 -44.08 -0.01
CA LYS A 59 -29.59 -42.74 0.35
C LYS A 59 -28.64 -41.98 1.26
N ILE A 60 -28.05 -42.61 2.27
CA ILE A 60 -27.08 -41.98 3.17
C ILE A 60 -25.80 -41.60 2.41
N THR A 61 -25.32 -42.49 1.54
CA THR A 61 -24.12 -42.27 0.72
C THR A 61 -24.30 -41.11 -0.25
N PHE A 62 -25.47 -41.01 -0.90
CA PHE A 62 -25.81 -39.89 -1.76
C PHE A 62 -25.71 -38.55 -1.02
N TRP A 63 -26.41 -38.39 0.10
CA TRP A 63 -26.38 -37.14 0.87
C TRP A 63 -25.02 -36.86 1.50
N ARG A 64 -24.24 -37.88 1.86
CA ARG A 64 -22.86 -37.70 2.33
C ARG A 64 -22.00 -37.10 1.21
N ASN A 65 -22.08 -37.66 0.01
CA ASN A 65 -21.31 -37.19 -1.14
C ASN A 65 -21.73 -35.77 -1.56
N GLU A 66 -23.03 -35.46 -1.57
CA GLU A 66 -23.51 -34.10 -1.88
C GLU A 66 -23.02 -33.05 -0.87
N VAL A 67 -23.05 -33.37 0.42
CA VAL A 67 -22.55 -32.47 1.48
C VAL A 67 -21.02 -32.35 1.42
N ALA A 68 -20.30 -33.43 1.08
CA ALA A 68 -18.86 -33.40 0.87
C ALA A 68 -18.46 -32.55 -0.34
N LEU A 69 -19.18 -32.67 -1.47
CA LEU A 69 -18.97 -31.82 -2.65
C LEU A 69 -19.22 -30.34 -2.34
N GLU A 70 -20.24 -30.02 -1.56
CA GLU A 70 -20.51 -28.64 -1.15
C GLU A 70 -19.43 -28.10 -0.19
N LEU A 71 -18.92 -28.95 0.72
CA LEU A 71 -17.81 -28.63 1.61
C LEU A 71 -16.54 -28.28 0.82
N GLU A 72 -16.17 -29.05 -0.21
CA GLU A 72 -15.02 -28.76 -1.07
C GLU A 72 -15.16 -27.42 -1.81
N LYS A 73 -16.37 -27.13 -2.31
CA LYS A 73 -16.67 -25.85 -2.96
C LYS A 73 -16.56 -24.67 -1.99
N LEU A 74 -17.02 -24.84 -0.74
CA LEU A 74 -16.90 -23.83 0.31
C LEU A 74 -15.43 -23.60 0.71
N ILE A 75 -14.62 -24.65 0.83
CA ILE A 75 -13.18 -24.54 1.10
C ILE A 75 -12.49 -23.77 -0.03
N THR A 76 -12.80 -24.09 -1.28
CA THR A 76 -12.24 -23.41 -2.45
C THR A 76 -12.58 -21.91 -2.45
N GLU A 77 -13.83 -21.55 -2.13
CA GLU A 77 -14.25 -20.15 -2.03
C GLU A 77 -13.60 -19.43 -0.83
N SER A 78 -13.44 -20.13 0.31
CA SER A 78 -12.72 -19.60 1.47
C SER A 78 -11.26 -19.31 1.14
N ASN A 79 -10.59 -20.16 0.36
CA ASN A 79 -9.20 -19.93 -0.07
C ASN A 79 -9.12 -18.68 -0.97
N LYS A 80 -10.04 -18.52 -1.93
CA LYS A 80 -10.11 -17.31 -2.77
C LYS A 80 -10.37 -16.04 -1.94
N MET A 81 -11.20 -16.13 -0.92
CA MET A 81 -11.45 -15.01 0.01
C MET A 81 -10.19 -14.68 0.85
N GLN A 82 -9.43 -15.69 1.29
CA GLN A 82 -8.15 -15.48 1.98
C GLN A 82 -7.12 -14.81 1.07
N GLU A 83 -7.02 -15.21 -0.19
CA GLU A 83 -6.17 -14.57 -1.19
C GLU A 83 -6.56 -13.11 -1.42
N CYS A 84 -7.85 -12.83 -1.57
CA CYS A 84 -8.38 -11.47 -1.70
C CYS A 84 -8.02 -10.59 -0.49
N ARG A 85 -8.17 -11.12 0.74
CA ARG A 85 -7.74 -10.43 1.97
C ARG A 85 -6.23 -10.16 1.99
N ARG A 86 -5.41 -11.12 1.57
CA ARG A 86 -3.95 -10.93 1.48
C ARG A 86 -3.60 -9.86 0.43
N GLY A 87 -4.26 -9.87 -0.73
CA GLY A 87 -4.12 -8.83 -1.75
C GLY A 87 -4.44 -7.44 -1.21
N LEU A 88 -5.53 -7.30 -0.44
CA LEU A 88 -5.88 -6.04 0.23
C LEU A 88 -4.78 -5.57 1.19
N GLN A 89 -4.23 -6.46 2.00
CA GLN A 89 -3.13 -6.11 2.93
C GLN A 89 -1.89 -5.64 2.17
N THR A 90 -1.51 -6.32 1.09
CA THR A 90 -0.40 -5.88 0.23
C THR A 90 -0.69 -4.52 -0.40
N ALA A 91 -1.92 -4.26 -0.85
CA ALA A 91 -2.30 -2.95 -1.39
C ALA A 91 -2.18 -1.82 -0.36
N ILE A 92 -2.60 -2.05 0.89
CA ILE A 92 -2.44 -1.09 1.99
C ILE A 92 -0.97 -0.80 2.27
N GLN A 93 -0.12 -1.82 2.33
CA GLN A 93 1.34 -1.66 2.52
C GLN A 93 1.97 -0.85 1.38
N ASN A 94 1.51 -1.04 0.15
CA ASN A 94 1.97 -0.22 -0.98
C ASN A 94 1.60 1.27 -0.80
N PHE A 95 0.40 1.55 -0.27
CA PHE A 95 0.00 2.93 0.03
C PHE A 95 0.77 3.56 1.19
N GLU A 96 1.27 2.77 2.16
CA GLU A 96 2.15 3.29 3.22
C GLU A 96 3.45 3.86 2.66
N GLY A 97 4.03 3.22 1.62
CA GLY A 97 5.22 3.74 0.94
C GLY A 97 4.97 5.09 0.27
N GLN A 98 3.83 5.25 -0.40
CA GLN A 98 3.44 6.52 -1.03
C GLN A 98 3.17 7.61 0.02
N LEU A 99 2.47 7.25 1.10
CA LEU A 99 2.22 8.15 2.23
C LEU A 99 3.53 8.67 2.83
N HIS A 100 4.49 7.77 3.06
CA HIS A 100 5.80 8.13 3.59
C HIS A 100 6.53 9.12 2.66
N ILE A 101 6.50 8.91 1.34
CA ILE A 101 7.11 9.85 0.39
C ILE A 101 6.45 11.22 0.45
N ALA A 102 5.12 11.28 0.50
CA ALA A 102 4.40 12.56 0.61
C ALA A 102 4.76 13.31 1.91
N GLN A 103 4.90 12.58 3.03
CA GLN A 103 5.33 13.13 4.32
C GLN A 103 6.78 13.63 4.29
N GLU A 104 7.70 12.87 3.71
CA GLU A 104 9.10 13.28 3.55
C GLU A 104 9.24 14.50 2.65
N CYS A 105 8.41 14.61 1.59
CA CYS A 105 8.36 15.79 0.74
C CYS A 105 7.95 17.03 1.55
N LEU A 106 6.93 16.92 2.42
CA LEU A 106 6.53 18.02 3.31
C LEU A 106 7.64 18.37 4.29
N TYR A 107 8.23 17.38 4.96
CA TYR A 107 9.31 17.60 5.92
C TYR A 107 10.52 18.30 5.29
N HIS A 108 10.92 17.91 4.08
CA HIS A 108 11.99 18.60 3.37
C HIS A 108 11.60 20.02 2.98
N ARG A 109 10.33 20.29 2.66
CA ARG A 109 9.86 21.64 2.31
C ARG A 109 9.74 22.56 3.52
N GLU A 110 9.47 22.04 4.71
CA GLU A 110 9.53 22.80 5.97
C GLU A 110 10.96 23.31 6.27
N SER A 111 12.00 22.64 5.75
CA SER A 111 13.39 23.08 5.94
C SER A 111 13.78 24.33 5.12
N ARG A 112 12.87 24.86 4.30
CA ARG A 112 13.08 26.11 3.56
C ARG A 112 13.19 27.31 4.50
N LYS A 113 13.86 28.35 4.02
CA LYS A 113 14.17 29.54 4.82
C LYS A 113 13.63 30.81 4.18
N GLY A 114 13.21 31.75 5.03
CA GLY A 114 12.82 33.10 4.63
C GLY A 114 11.55 33.11 3.78
N ILE A 115 11.58 33.89 2.70
CA ILE A 115 10.42 34.14 1.82
C ILE A 115 9.97 32.88 1.06
N ASP A 116 10.77 31.81 1.06
CA ASP A 116 10.45 30.55 0.39
C ASP A 116 9.72 29.52 1.27
N LEU A 117 9.53 29.82 2.56
CA LEU A 117 8.65 29.05 3.45
C LEU A 117 7.23 29.58 3.30
N VAL A 118 6.50 29.06 2.31
CA VAL A 118 5.14 29.50 1.97
C VAL A 118 4.25 28.31 1.72
N HIS A 119 3.01 28.41 2.18
CA HIS A 119 1.91 27.50 1.86
C HIS A 119 1.47 27.72 0.41
N ASP A 120 2.17 27.07 -0.50
CA ASP A 120 1.90 27.12 -1.94
C ASP A 120 0.99 25.96 -2.40
N GLU A 121 0.66 25.95 -3.69
CA GLU A 121 -0.17 24.90 -4.28
C GLU A 121 0.42 23.50 -4.09
N VAL A 122 1.75 23.37 -3.96
CA VAL A 122 2.41 22.08 -3.76
C VAL A 122 2.17 21.57 -2.34
N GLU A 123 2.28 22.43 -1.34
CA GLU A 123 1.99 22.05 0.04
C GLU A 123 0.52 21.62 0.19
N TYR A 124 -0.41 22.36 -0.43
CA TYR A 124 -1.82 21.96 -0.45
C TYR A 124 -2.03 20.60 -1.17
N ALA A 125 -1.39 20.39 -2.32
CA ALA A 125 -1.49 19.13 -3.06
C ALA A 125 -0.92 17.95 -2.25
N LEU A 126 0.23 18.12 -1.58
CA LEU A 126 0.83 17.11 -0.71
C LEU A 126 -0.05 16.79 0.51
N LEU A 127 -0.66 17.79 1.14
CA LEU A 127 -1.59 17.56 2.24
C LEU A 127 -2.85 16.82 1.79
N LYS A 128 -3.43 17.22 0.65
CA LYS A 128 -4.57 16.54 0.03
C LYS A 128 -4.23 15.09 -0.34
N GLU A 129 -3.01 14.84 -0.81
CA GLU A 129 -2.50 13.49 -1.09
C GLU A 129 -2.44 12.63 0.18
N ILE A 130 -1.86 13.15 1.27
CA ILE A 130 -1.81 12.46 2.56
C ILE A 130 -3.22 12.15 3.07
N GLU A 131 -4.13 13.13 3.01
CA GLU A 131 -5.51 12.95 3.46
C GLU A 131 -6.22 11.87 2.64
N THR A 132 -6.09 11.92 1.31
CA THR A 132 -6.78 10.98 0.43
C THR A 132 -6.23 9.58 0.58
N ILE A 133 -4.90 9.40 0.64
CA ILE A 133 -4.28 8.09 0.88
C ILE A 133 -4.76 7.51 2.22
N LYS A 134 -4.82 8.31 3.29
CA LYS A 134 -5.34 7.84 4.60
C LYS A 134 -6.82 7.44 4.52
N ASN A 135 -7.64 8.20 3.78
CA ASN A 135 -9.04 7.86 3.59
C ASN A 135 -9.21 6.57 2.78
N CYS A 136 -8.38 6.38 1.75
CA CYS A 136 -8.31 5.14 0.96
C CYS A 136 -7.89 3.94 1.82
N GLN A 137 -6.86 4.07 2.67
CA GLN A 137 -6.44 3.03 3.61
C GLN A 137 -7.59 2.63 4.54
N LYS A 138 -8.27 3.59 5.17
CA LYS A 138 -9.44 3.33 6.03
C LYS A 138 -10.57 2.60 5.30
N LYS A 139 -10.86 2.98 4.04
CA LYS A 139 -11.86 2.27 3.22
C LYS A 139 -11.46 0.81 3.02
N LEU A 140 -10.20 0.53 2.73
CA LEU A 140 -9.70 -0.84 2.51
C LEU A 140 -9.64 -1.65 3.81
N GLU A 141 -9.29 -1.04 4.94
CA GLU A 141 -9.35 -1.67 6.27
C GLU A 141 -10.77 -2.16 6.61
N GLN A 142 -11.79 -1.34 6.32
CA GLN A 142 -13.19 -1.77 6.49
C GLN A 142 -13.55 -2.98 5.62
N PHE A 143 -12.96 -3.10 4.43
CA PHE A 143 -13.13 -4.29 3.59
C PHE A 143 -12.39 -5.50 4.15
N ILE A 144 -11.21 -5.32 4.76
CA ILE A 144 -10.50 -6.40 5.46
C ILE A 144 -11.36 -6.94 6.61
N ASP A 145 -11.97 -6.08 7.41
CA ASP A 145 -12.85 -6.49 8.51
C ASP A 145 -14.05 -7.29 8.01
N LYS A 146 -14.68 -6.84 6.92
CA LYS A 146 -15.77 -7.58 6.24
C LYS A 146 -15.28 -8.94 5.74
N CYS A 147 -14.08 -9.02 5.16
CA CYS A 147 -13.49 -10.28 4.70
C CYS A 147 -13.20 -11.24 5.88
N VAL A 148 -12.73 -10.73 7.02
CA VAL A 148 -12.49 -11.53 8.23
C VAL A 148 -13.80 -12.06 8.81
N ALA A 149 -14.84 -11.22 8.89
CA ALA A 149 -16.17 -11.65 9.31
C ALA A 149 -16.73 -12.74 8.39
N GLN A 150 -16.59 -12.55 7.07
CA GLN A 150 -17.03 -13.53 6.07
C GLN A 150 -16.27 -14.86 6.16
N LEU A 151 -14.95 -14.83 6.40
CA LEU A 151 -14.14 -16.03 6.63
C LEU A 151 -14.57 -16.77 7.91
N THR A 152 -14.95 -16.03 8.96
CA THR A 152 -15.46 -16.61 10.21
C THR A 152 -16.80 -17.32 9.97
N ASN A 153 -17.71 -16.70 9.22
CA ASN A 153 -18.98 -17.33 8.83
C ASN A 153 -18.74 -18.58 7.97
N ASN A 154 -17.86 -18.50 6.97
CA ASN A 154 -17.48 -19.65 6.14
C ASN A 154 -16.93 -20.80 7.00
N ARG A 155 -16.12 -20.50 8.02
CA ARG A 155 -15.59 -21.49 8.96
C ARG A 155 -16.68 -22.13 9.81
N ALA A 156 -17.67 -21.37 10.26
CA ALA A 156 -18.80 -21.89 11.02
C ALA A 156 -19.65 -22.85 10.17
N ILE A 157 -19.94 -22.49 8.92
CA ILE A 157 -20.66 -23.37 7.98
C ILE A 157 -19.82 -24.59 7.62
N GLN A 158 -18.50 -24.44 7.43
CA GLN A 158 -17.59 -25.56 7.21
C GLN A 158 -17.69 -26.60 8.33
N HIS A 159 -17.66 -26.15 9.59
CA HIS A 159 -17.83 -27.04 10.74
C HIS A 159 -19.20 -27.73 10.74
N GLN A 160 -20.29 -27.01 10.43
CA GLN A 160 -21.63 -27.60 10.33
C GLN A 160 -21.72 -28.70 9.27
N LEU A 161 -21.10 -28.49 8.10
CA LEU A 161 -21.04 -29.51 7.04
C LEU A 161 -20.18 -30.72 7.46
N GLN A 162 -19.06 -30.49 8.14
CA GLN A 162 -18.20 -31.57 8.66
C GLN A 162 -18.92 -32.46 9.67
N VAL A 163 -19.63 -31.86 10.63
CA VAL A 163 -20.47 -32.60 11.59
C VAL A 163 -21.55 -33.38 10.84
N ASN A 164 -22.22 -32.76 9.85
CA ASN A 164 -23.25 -33.42 9.07
C ASN A 164 -22.72 -34.63 8.27
N ILE A 165 -21.48 -34.56 7.77
CA ILE A 165 -20.80 -35.70 7.13
C ILE A 165 -20.50 -36.78 8.16
N GLN A 166 -19.93 -36.42 9.31
CA GLN A 166 -19.60 -37.36 10.39
C GLN A 166 -20.84 -38.10 10.92
N ASP A 167 -21.96 -37.40 11.09
CA ASP A 167 -23.24 -37.98 11.49
C ASP A 167 -23.74 -38.99 10.44
N LYS A 168 -23.58 -38.66 9.15
CA LYS A 168 -23.93 -39.58 8.05
C LYS A 168 -23.00 -40.79 7.97
N GLU A 169 -21.71 -40.62 8.24
CA GLU A 169 -20.74 -41.72 8.30
C GLU A 169 -21.04 -42.67 9.46
N THR A 170 -21.38 -42.13 10.62
CA THR A 170 -21.80 -42.91 11.79
C THR A 170 -23.09 -43.68 11.49
N ALA A 171 -24.07 -43.03 10.85
CA ALA A 171 -25.31 -43.68 10.42
C ALA A 171 -25.05 -44.78 9.37
N LEU A 172 -24.13 -44.56 8.43
CA LEU A 172 -23.75 -45.55 7.42
C LEU A 172 -23.04 -46.75 8.07
N GLY A 173 -22.21 -46.54 9.10
CA GLY A 173 -21.61 -47.61 9.88
C GLY A 173 -22.65 -48.53 10.52
N VAL A 174 -23.67 -47.97 11.16
CA VAL A 174 -24.77 -48.75 11.76
C VAL A 174 -25.60 -49.49 10.69
N CYS A 175 -25.81 -48.90 9.51
CA CYS A 175 -26.67 -49.49 8.48
C CYS A 175 -25.97 -50.53 7.58
N HIS A 176 -24.64 -50.44 7.43
CA HIS A 176 -23.87 -51.24 6.47
C HIS A 176 -22.82 -52.14 7.11
N GLN A 177 -22.32 -51.83 8.31
CA GLN A 177 -21.27 -52.60 8.98
C GLN A 177 -21.81 -53.59 10.03
N LEU A 178 -23.06 -53.43 10.48
CA LEU A 178 -23.76 -54.43 11.31
C LEU A 178 -24.35 -55.53 10.41
N ASN A 179 -23.86 -56.75 10.60
CA ASN A 179 -24.33 -57.96 9.93
C ASN A 179 -24.56 -59.08 10.97
N ASN A 180 -25.15 -60.20 10.54
CA ASN A 180 -25.48 -61.34 11.41
C ASN A 180 -24.25 -61.97 12.11
N PHE A 181 -23.03 -61.62 11.70
CA PHE A 181 -21.76 -62.11 12.27
C PHE A 181 -21.01 -61.05 13.09
N SER A 182 -21.64 -59.89 13.33
CA SER A 182 -21.01 -58.79 14.06
C SER A 182 -20.84 -59.13 15.55
N ARG A 183 -19.69 -58.75 16.13
CA ARG A 183 -19.43 -58.97 17.55
C ARG A 183 -20.24 -57.99 18.39
N GLY A 184 -20.84 -58.47 19.49
CA GLY A 184 -21.61 -57.64 20.42
C GLY A 184 -23.10 -57.50 20.10
N LEU A 185 -23.64 -58.34 19.20
CA LEU A 185 -25.09 -58.44 18.98
C LEU A 185 -25.78 -58.92 20.25
N GLN A 186 -26.82 -58.19 20.68
CA GLN A 186 -27.65 -58.51 21.84
C GLN A 186 -29.12 -58.43 21.43
N CYS A 187 -29.95 -59.31 22.00
CA CYS A 187 -31.39 -59.25 21.82
C CYS A 187 -31.97 -58.19 22.76
N TYR A 188 -32.28 -57.01 22.23
CA TYR A 188 -32.95 -55.96 22.98
C TYR A 188 -34.47 -56.14 22.90
N ALA A 189 -35.12 -56.47 24.01
CA ALA A 189 -36.57 -56.63 24.06
C ALA A 189 -37.29 -55.27 24.13
N GLY A 190 -38.35 -55.07 23.32
CA GLY A 190 -39.23 -53.89 23.39
C GLY A 190 -38.76 -52.67 22.61
N VAL A 191 -37.65 -52.76 21.87
CA VAL A 191 -37.15 -51.66 21.02
C VAL A 191 -38.11 -51.39 19.87
N GLU A 192 -38.84 -52.40 19.41
CA GLU A 192 -39.89 -52.27 18.40
C GLU A 192 -41.06 -51.36 18.81
N LYS A 193 -41.22 -51.07 20.12
CA LYS A 193 -42.27 -50.19 20.65
C LYS A 193 -41.76 -48.78 20.98
N TYR A 194 -40.45 -48.54 20.82
CA TYR A 194 -39.80 -47.29 21.23
C TYR A 194 -39.50 -46.41 20.01
N TYR A 195 -40.45 -45.55 19.64
CA TYR A 195 -40.21 -44.50 18.63
C TYR A 195 -39.52 -43.30 19.29
N CYS A 196 -38.19 -43.34 19.40
CA CYS A 196 -37.43 -42.19 19.90
C CYS A 196 -37.26 -41.07 18.85
N SER A 197 -37.57 -41.33 17.58
CA SER A 197 -37.30 -40.38 16.50
C SER A 197 -38.39 -39.31 16.41
N VAL A 198 -38.07 -38.12 16.90
CA VAL A 198 -38.88 -36.90 16.70
C VAL A 198 -38.75 -36.40 15.24
N ILE A 199 -37.75 -36.87 14.49
CA ILE A 199 -37.41 -36.38 13.15
C ILE A 199 -37.86 -37.41 12.10
N GLY A 200 -38.76 -36.98 11.21
CA GLY A 200 -39.20 -37.77 10.05
C GLY A 200 -38.13 -37.86 8.95
N ALA A 201 -38.22 -38.88 8.10
CA ALA A 201 -37.28 -39.09 6.98
C ALA A 201 -37.22 -37.90 6.00
N GLU A 202 -38.34 -37.18 5.84
CA GLU A 202 -38.41 -35.94 5.05
C GLU A 202 -37.66 -34.79 5.75
N SER A 203 -37.85 -34.62 7.06
CA SER A 203 -37.15 -33.62 7.86
C SER A 203 -35.62 -33.84 7.89
N TRP A 204 -35.14 -35.08 7.83
CA TRP A 204 -33.71 -35.39 7.69
C TRP A 204 -33.12 -34.99 6.33
N VAL A 205 -33.89 -35.20 5.25
CA VAL A 205 -33.53 -34.74 3.89
C VAL A 205 -33.54 -33.21 3.84
N GLU A 206 -34.55 -32.57 4.43
CA GLU A 206 -34.65 -31.12 4.53
C GLU A 206 -33.51 -30.51 5.34
N ALA A 207 -33.08 -31.12 6.44
CA ALA A 207 -31.93 -30.66 7.22
C ALA A 207 -30.63 -30.69 6.41
N SER A 208 -30.43 -31.75 5.61
CA SER A 208 -29.27 -31.89 4.72
C SER A 208 -29.30 -30.85 3.60
N ASN A 209 -30.45 -30.67 2.96
CA ASN A 209 -30.67 -29.62 1.96
C ASN A 209 -30.52 -28.21 2.53
N ALA A 210 -31.00 -27.97 3.76
CA ALA A 210 -30.90 -26.68 4.42
C ALA A 210 -29.43 -26.34 4.73
N ALA A 211 -28.62 -27.31 5.13
CA ALA A 211 -27.18 -27.13 5.32
C ALA A 211 -26.48 -26.74 4.00
N ILE A 212 -26.82 -27.42 2.90
CA ILE A 212 -26.30 -27.10 1.55
C ILE A 212 -26.74 -25.70 1.12
N ARG A 213 -28.02 -25.34 1.26
CA ARG A 213 -28.54 -24.00 0.92
C ARG A 213 -27.86 -22.89 1.74
N LYS A 214 -27.59 -23.13 3.03
CA LYS A 214 -26.83 -22.19 3.87
C LYS A 214 -25.41 -21.99 3.34
N SER A 215 -24.71 -23.06 2.96
CA SER A 215 -23.39 -22.98 2.32
C SER A 215 -23.44 -22.20 1.00
N GLN A 216 -24.40 -22.50 0.14
CA GLN A 216 -24.57 -21.79 -1.13
C GLN A 216 -24.83 -20.29 -0.94
N ALA A 217 -25.67 -19.93 0.04
CA ALA A 217 -25.92 -18.54 0.38
C ALA A 217 -24.65 -17.83 0.88
N GLU A 218 -23.85 -18.47 1.72
CA GLU A 218 -22.62 -17.90 2.27
C GLU A 218 -21.50 -17.78 1.22
N ARG A 219 -21.44 -18.74 0.29
CA ARG A 219 -20.59 -18.64 -0.91
C ARG A 219 -21.01 -17.50 -1.82
N ALA A 220 -22.30 -17.32 -2.06
CA ALA A 220 -22.80 -16.21 -2.88
C ALA A 220 -22.45 -14.84 -2.26
N LYS A 221 -22.53 -14.71 -0.93
CA LYS A 221 -22.05 -13.52 -0.21
C LYS A 221 -20.54 -13.33 -0.37
N SER A 222 -19.77 -14.41 -0.23
CA SER A 222 -18.31 -14.38 -0.41
C SER A 222 -17.92 -13.93 -1.82
N CYS A 223 -18.55 -14.46 -2.87
CA CYS A 223 -18.31 -14.02 -4.25
C CYS A 223 -18.61 -12.52 -4.43
N ARG A 224 -19.79 -12.06 -3.98
CA ARG A 224 -20.17 -10.64 -4.08
C ARG A 224 -19.18 -9.73 -3.36
N LEU A 225 -18.76 -10.11 -2.15
CA LEU A 225 -17.78 -9.34 -1.41
C LEU A 225 -16.43 -9.27 -2.13
N ARG A 226 -15.99 -10.34 -2.81
CA ARG A 226 -14.77 -10.30 -3.63
C ARG A 226 -14.91 -9.36 -4.83
N ASP A 227 -16.07 -9.33 -5.49
CA ASP A 227 -16.33 -8.40 -6.59
C ASP A 227 -16.35 -6.95 -6.10
N ASP A 228 -17.02 -6.68 -4.97
CA ASP A 228 -17.05 -5.38 -4.31
C ASP A 228 -15.63 -4.93 -3.95
N VAL A 229 -14.81 -5.81 -3.37
CA VAL A 229 -13.40 -5.55 -3.05
C VAL A 229 -12.60 -5.24 -4.30
N GLY A 230 -12.73 -6.04 -5.36
CA GLY A 230 -12.02 -5.80 -6.62
C GLY A 230 -12.36 -4.45 -7.23
N SER A 231 -13.65 -4.06 -7.20
CA SER A 231 -14.09 -2.75 -7.66
C SER A 231 -13.54 -1.61 -6.78
N ALA A 232 -13.59 -1.76 -5.45
CA ALA A 232 -13.11 -0.76 -4.51
C ALA A 232 -11.59 -0.54 -4.63
N VAL A 233 -10.81 -1.62 -4.78
CA VAL A 233 -9.37 -1.52 -4.99
C VAL A 233 -9.05 -0.80 -6.30
N LYS A 234 -9.77 -1.10 -7.38
CA LYS A 234 -9.59 -0.41 -8.66
C LYS A 234 -9.89 1.08 -8.53
N THR A 235 -11.01 1.44 -7.91
CA THR A 235 -11.39 2.84 -7.67
C THR A 235 -10.35 3.57 -6.82
N VAL A 236 -9.95 2.98 -5.69
CA VAL A 236 -8.91 3.54 -4.81
C VAL A 236 -7.58 3.68 -5.54
N GLY A 237 -7.20 2.68 -6.34
CA GLY A 237 -5.98 2.72 -7.15
C GLY A 237 -5.99 3.89 -8.14
N CYS A 238 -7.12 4.12 -8.83
CA CYS A 238 -7.27 5.28 -9.72
C CYS A 238 -7.21 6.61 -8.96
N GLU A 239 -7.94 6.75 -7.85
CA GLU A 239 -7.93 7.98 -7.01
C GLU A 239 -6.50 8.35 -6.56
N VAL A 240 -5.74 7.35 -6.10
CA VAL A 240 -4.37 7.54 -5.62
C VAL A 240 -3.41 7.90 -6.76
N LEU A 241 -3.55 7.28 -7.93
CA LEU A 241 -2.75 7.61 -9.11
C LEU A 241 -3.02 9.03 -9.61
N GLU A 242 -4.29 9.43 -9.68
CA GLU A 242 -4.68 10.77 -10.12
C GLU A 242 -4.09 11.85 -9.20
N ILE A 243 -4.17 11.63 -7.88
CA ILE A 243 -3.65 12.60 -6.92
C ILE A 243 -2.13 12.64 -6.94
N TRP A 244 -1.47 11.49 -7.10
CA TRP A 244 -0.02 11.46 -7.28
C TRP A 244 0.43 12.29 -8.49
N ASP A 245 -0.26 12.12 -9.63
CA ASP A 245 0.01 12.86 -10.86
C ASP A 245 -0.26 14.35 -10.68
N ASP A 246 -1.34 14.73 -10.00
CA ASP A 246 -1.67 16.12 -9.72
C ASP A 246 -0.62 16.80 -8.85
N THR A 247 -0.16 16.14 -7.78
CA THR A 247 0.91 16.67 -6.94
C THR A 247 2.24 16.73 -7.69
N THR A 248 2.51 15.76 -8.58
CA THR A 248 3.71 15.75 -9.43
C THR A 248 3.70 16.93 -10.40
N LYS A 249 2.56 17.19 -11.06
CA LYS A 249 2.37 18.38 -11.92
C LYS A 249 2.52 19.68 -11.13
N ALA A 250 2.00 19.74 -9.90
CA ALA A 250 2.15 20.91 -9.04
C ALA A 250 3.64 21.16 -8.71
N LEU A 251 4.39 20.12 -8.33
CA LEU A 251 5.83 20.20 -8.11
C LEU A 251 6.60 20.66 -9.36
N GLU A 252 6.28 20.11 -10.53
CA GLU A 252 6.91 20.48 -11.79
C GLU A 252 6.66 21.95 -12.15
N ARG A 253 5.41 22.42 -12.01
CA ARG A 253 5.07 23.84 -12.20
C ARG A 253 5.88 24.72 -11.25
N ARG A 254 5.97 24.35 -9.97
CA ARG A 254 6.73 25.09 -8.98
C ARG A 254 8.22 25.16 -9.29
N VAL A 255 8.82 24.06 -9.77
CA VAL A 255 10.22 24.03 -10.19
C VAL A 255 10.45 25.00 -11.36
N VAL A 256 9.55 25.04 -12.35
CA VAL A 256 9.65 25.97 -13.48
C VAL A 256 9.57 27.42 -13.02
N GLU A 257 8.61 27.75 -12.14
CA GLU A 257 8.50 29.08 -11.55
C GLU A 257 9.76 29.49 -10.77
N MET A 258 10.33 28.59 -9.97
CA MET A 258 11.57 28.85 -9.22
C MET A 258 12.78 29.06 -10.15
N LEU A 259 12.86 28.32 -11.26
CA LEU A 259 13.91 28.51 -12.26
C LEU A 259 13.80 29.88 -12.95
N ASP A 260 12.60 30.31 -13.32
CA ASP A 260 12.37 31.65 -13.90
C ASP A 260 12.70 32.77 -12.89
N ALA A 261 12.24 32.63 -11.64
CA ALA A 261 12.58 33.58 -10.57
C ALA A 261 14.08 33.68 -10.33
N LYS A 262 14.79 32.54 -10.29
CA LYS A 262 16.26 32.49 -10.23
C LYS A 262 16.90 33.21 -11.41
N GLY A 263 16.41 32.97 -12.63
CA GLY A 263 16.91 33.64 -13.84
C GLY A 263 16.76 35.16 -13.77
N LYS A 264 15.59 35.64 -13.34
CA LYS A 264 15.31 37.08 -13.13
C LYS A 264 16.24 37.70 -12.09
N LEU A 265 16.47 37.03 -10.95
CA LEU A 265 17.41 37.49 -9.93
C LEU A 265 18.84 37.56 -10.46
N GLN A 266 19.30 36.57 -11.22
CA GLN A 266 20.64 36.57 -11.84
C GLN A 266 20.81 37.69 -12.88
N ILE A 267 19.76 38.03 -13.62
CA ILE A 267 19.79 39.17 -14.56
C ILE A 267 19.86 40.48 -13.78
N HIS A 268 19.04 40.64 -12.72
CA HIS A 268 19.04 41.85 -11.90
C HIS A 268 20.38 42.05 -11.19
N LEU A 269 20.97 40.99 -10.63
CA LEU A 269 22.28 41.04 -9.99
C LEU A 269 23.37 41.52 -10.96
N ARG A 270 23.36 41.03 -12.21
CA ARG A 270 24.30 41.48 -13.26
C ARG A 270 24.13 42.97 -13.58
N LYS A 271 22.89 43.48 -13.64
CA LYS A 271 22.63 44.91 -13.85
C LYS A 271 23.17 45.76 -12.70
N ILE A 272 22.90 45.36 -11.45
CA ILE A 272 23.40 46.06 -10.25
C ILE A 272 24.94 46.06 -10.22
N GLN A 273 25.59 44.94 -10.58
CA GLN A 273 27.04 44.87 -10.69
C GLN A 273 27.60 45.84 -11.75
N GLN A 274 26.93 45.97 -12.92
CA GLN A 274 27.30 46.93 -13.94
C GLN A 274 27.11 48.38 -13.48
N GLU A 275 26.03 48.68 -12.76
CA GLU A 275 25.79 50.01 -12.19
C GLU A 275 26.82 50.38 -11.12
N ILE A 276 27.17 49.45 -10.23
CA ILE A 276 28.25 49.63 -9.23
C ILE A 276 29.55 50.00 -9.94
N PHE A 277 29.95 49.23 -10.96
CA PHE A 277 31.15 49.51 -11.74
C PHE A 277 31.09 50.87 -12.43
N GLY A 278 29.93 51.26 -12.97
CA GLY A 278 29.71 52.57 -13.58
C GLY A 278 29.88 53.73 -12.59
N ILE A 279 29.37 53.57 -11.36
CA ILE A 279 29.53 54.57 -10.30
C ILE A 279 30.97 54.65 -9.83
N GLU A 280 31.64 53.52 -9.59
CA GLU A 280 33.05 53.47 -9.19
C GLU A 280 33.95 54.17 -10.22
N LYS A 281 33.72 53.90 -11.51
CA LYS A 281 34.41 54.56 -12.61
C LYS A 281 34.14 56.07 -12.65
N SER A 282 32.94 56.51 -12.28
CA SER A 282 32.55 57.93 -12.26
C SER A 282 33.09 58.67 -11.02
N MET A 283 33.30 57.98 -9.91
CA MET A 283 33.85 58.54 -8.68
C MET A 283 35.34 58.88 -8.80
N GLU A 284 36.12 58.07 -9.53
CA GLU A 284 37.57 58.26 -9.70
C GLU A 284 37.96 59.64 -10.28
N PRO A 285 37.41 60.11 -11.42
CA PRO A 285 37.74 61.44 -11.94
C PRO A 285 37.26 62.58 -11.03
N ILE A 286 36.17 62.38 -10.28
CA ILE A 286 35.66 63.37 -9.31
C ILE A 286 36.66 63.51 -8.15
N ARG A 287 37.17 62.40 -7.61
CA ARG A 287 38.22 62.38 -6.58
C ARG A 287 39.49 63.08 -7.07
N LYS A 288 39.93 62.80 -8.30
CA LYS A 288 41.07 63.48 -8.92
C LYS A 288 40.84 64.99 -9.09
N THR A 289 39.63 65.40 -9.45
CA THR A 289 39.25 66.81 -9.57
C THR A 289 39.30 67.51 -8.21
N ILE A 290 38.77 66.88 -7.15
CA ILE A 290 38.84 67.42 -5.78
C ILE A 290 40.30 67.60 -5.34
N ALA A 291 41.16 66.60 -5.58
CA ALA A 291 42.59 66.70 -5.28
C ALA A 291 43.25 67.87 -6.05
N GLY A 292 42.94 68.03 -7.34
CA GLY A 292 43.43 69.15 -8.15
C GLY A 292 42.90 70.53 -7.70
N LYS A 293 41.65 70.61 -7.24
CA LYS A 293 41.11 71.86 -6.67
C LYS A 293 41.71 72.17 -5.30
N SER A 294 42.01 71.16 -4.49
CA SER A 294 42.69 71.32 -3.19
C SER A 294 44.12 71.88 -3.37
N SER A 295 44.87 71.37 -4.35
CA SER A 295 46.20 71.91 -4.66
C SER A 295 46.13 73.35 -5.20
N ALA A 296 45.20 73.64 -6.11
CA ALA A 296 44.98 75.01 -6.61
C ALA A 296 44.56 75.98 -5.50
N LEU A 297 43.67 75.54 -4.60
CA LEU A 297 43.24 76.32 -3.44
C LEU A 297 44.40 76.64 -2.49
N LYS A 298 45.32 75.68 -2.29
CA LYS A 298 46.52 75.88 -1.46
C LYS A 298 47.39 77.00 -2.05
N VAL A 299 47.66 76.98 -3.35
CA VAL A 299 48.43 78.03 -4.03
C VAL A 299 47.73 79.39 -3.92
N ALA A 300 46.42 79.45 -4.20
CA ALA A 300 45.65 80.70 -4.14
C ALA A 300 45.65 81.30 -2.72
N ARG A 301 45.46 80.47 -1.69
CA ARG A 301 45.54 80.89 -0.28
C ARG A 301 46.94 81.38 0.09
N THR A 302 47.99 80.63 -0.26
CA THR A 302 49.38 81.04 0.04
C THR A 302 49.74 82.36 -0.66
N ARG A 303 49.29 82.58 -1.90
CA ARG A 303 49.47 83.86 -2.62
C ARG A 303 48.74 85.01 -1.92
N LEU A 304 47.49 84.79 -1.50
CA LEU A 304 46.70 85.79 -0.79
C LEU A 304 47.31 86.13 0.58
N GLU A 305 47.79 85.12 1.32
CA GLU A 305 48.48 85.28 2.61
C GLU A 305 49.73 86.15 2.44
N ALA A 306 50.63 85.79 1.51
CA ALA A 306 51.86 86.53 1.24
C ALA A 306 51.57 88.00 0.85
N ARG A 307 50.49 88.23 0.08
CA ARG A 307 50.08 89.56 -0.35
C ARG A 307 49.45 90.40 0.78
N THR A 308 48.86 89.75 1.78
CA THR A 308 48.25 90.42 2.94
C THR A 308 49.28 90.95 3.92
N HIS A 309 50.49 90.35 3.96
CA HIS A 309 51.61 90.76 4.82
C HIS A 309 52.58 91.77 4.19
N ARG A 310 52.13 92.54 3.18
CA ARG A 310 52.97 93.59 2.56
C ARG A 310 53.14 94.79 3.52
N PRO A 311 54.33 95.40 3.61
CA PRO A 311 54.60 96.49 4.55
C PRO A 311 53.92 97.82 4.17
N GLU A 312 53.43 98.53 5.18
CA GLU A 312 52.96 99.93 5.15
C GLU A 312 52.12 100.30 3.91
N ALA A 313 52.65 101.17 3.03
CA ALA A 313 51.95 101.72 1.88
C ALA A 313 51.67 100.68 0.77
N GLU A 314 52.42 99.56 0.74
CA GLU A 314 52.22 98.48 -0.22
C GLU A 314 51.06 97.55 0.14
N SER A 315 50.46 97.71 1.34
CA SER A 315 49.24 97.02 1.77
C SER A 315 47.98 97.67 1.20
N CYS A 316 48.00 97.95 -0.11
CA CYS A 316 46.83 98.52 -0.79
C CYS A 316 45.83 97.42 -1.17
N ASN A 317 44.54 97.71 -0.98
CA ASN A 317 43.44 96.85 -1.41
C ASN A 317 43.14 97.08 -2.89
N ASP A 318 44.10 96.74 -3.73
CA ASP A 318 44.01 96.92 -5.17
C ASP A 318 43.19 95.81 -5.86
N HIS A 319 43.01 95.98 -7.17
CA HIS A 319 42.27 95.03 -7.99
C HIS A 319 42.85 93.61 -7.89
N ALA A 320 44.19 93.45 -7.79
CA ALA A 320 44.81 92.15 -7.65
C ALA A 320 44.47 91.47 -6.31
N GLN A 321 44.42 92.22 -5.20
CA GLN A 321 43.99 91.70 -3.89
C GLN A 321 42.53 91.22 -3.95
N LEU A 322 41.62 92.03 -4.51
CA LEU A 322 40.20 91.68 -4.66
C LEU A 322 40.01 90.43 -5.52
N ARG A 323 40.70 90.34 -6.66
CA ARG A 323 40.63 89.19 -7.58
C ARG A 323 41.16 87.91 -6.95
N MET A 324 42.24 87.95 -6.16
CA MET A 324 42.72 86.77 -5.43
C MET A 324 41.74 86.31 -4.35
N SER A 325 41.05 87.25 -3.68
CA SER A 325 39.97 86.92 -2.74
C SER A 325 38.78 86.24 -3.42
N GLU A 326 38.36 86.76 -4.58
CA GLU A 326 37.33 86.15 -5.43
C GLU A 326 37.74 84.76 -5.92
N GLU A 327 38.97 84.59 -6.41
CA GLU A 327 39.53 83.31 -6.87
C GLU A 327 39.45 82.24 -5.75
N VAL A 328 39.85 82.58 -4.53
CA VAL A 328 39.74 81.67 -3.37
C VAL A 328 38.28 81.32 -3.08
N LYS A 329 37.35 82.28 -3.17
CA LYS A 329 35.91 82.02 -2.97
C LYS A 329 35.35 81.08 -4.05
N ASP A 330 35.71 81.31 -5.31
CA ASP A 330 35.26 80.52 -6.45
C ASP A 330 35.80 79.09 -6.40
N ILE A 331 37.11 78.91 -6.13
CA ILE A 331 37.71 77.58 -5.97
C ILE A 331 37.05 76.83 -4.81
N ASN A 332 36.79 77.49 -3.67
CA ASN A 332 36.09 76.88 -2.54
C ASN A 332 34.65 76.50 -2.89
N LYS A 333 33.93 77.31 -3.67
CA LYS A 333 32.57 76.97 -4.13
C LYS A 333 32.60 75.72 -5.01
N ILE A 334 33.47 75.70 -6.03
CA ILE A 334 33.61 74.55 -6.94
C ILE A 334 34.03 73.28 -6.19
N ALA A 335 34.98 73.39 -5.25
CA ALA A 335 35.44 72.26 -4.43
C ALA A 335 34.31 71.71 -3.55
N ARG A 336 33.51 72.58 -2.92
CA ARG A 336 32.32 72.18 -2.14
C ARG A 336 31.27 71.49 -3.03
N ASP A 337 30.95 72.07 -4.18
CA ASP A 337 29.96 71.51 -5.11
C ASP A 337 30.38 70.13 -5.63
N THR A 338 31.68 69.96 -5.91
CA THR A 338 32.24 68.69 -6.38
C THR A 338 32.29 67.65 -5.25
N SER A 339 32.58 68.07 -4.01
CA SER A 339 32.55 67.19 -2.83
C SER A 339 31.13 66.72 -2.51
N MET A 340 30.13 67.61 -2.62
CA MET A 340 28.72 67.22 -2.46
C MET A 340 28.29 66.21 -3.54
N LYS A 341 28.75 66.37 -4.79
CA LYS A 341 28.50 65.38 -5.84
C LYS A 341 29.15 64.03 -5.51
N LEU A 342 30.39 64.03 -5.03
CA LEU A 342 31.07 62.80 -4.60
C LEU A 342 30.27 62.10 -3.50
N GLN A 343 29.83 62.82 -2.47
CA GLN A 343 29.05 62.26 -1.37
C GLN A 343 27.74 61.62 -1.85
N ARG A 344 27.07 62.22 -2.84
CA ARG A 344 25.86 61.63 -3.47
C ARG A 344 26.18 60.32 -4.19
N PHE A 345 27.26 60.26 -4.95
CA PHE A 345 27.70 59.01 -5.60
C PHE A 345 28.13 57.95 -4.57
N GLU A 346 28.80 58.34 -3.50
CA GLU A 346 29.18 57.41 -2.41
C GLU A 346 27.95 56.85 -1.70
N ALA A 347 26.93 57.67 -1.43
CA ALA A 347 25.66 57.21 -0.86
C ALA A 347 24.95 56.23 -1.82
N GLN A 348 24.90 56.55 -3.12
CA GLN A 348 24.32 55.67 -4.13
C GLN A 348 25.09 54.34 -4.24
N HIS A 349 26.42 54.38 -4.18
CA HIS A 349 27.27 53.19 -4.19
C HIS A 349 26.97 52.28 -3.00
N GLN A 350 26.88 52.83 -1.78
CA GLN A 350 26.51 52.07 -0.59
C GLN A 350 25.12 51.43 -0.72
N GLN A 351 24.14 52.16 -1.27
CA GLN A 351 22.80 51.62 -1.51
C GLN A 351 22.81 50.45 -2.50
N LEU A 352 23.57 50.56 -3.60
CA LEU A 352 23.73 49.47 -4.57
C LEU A 352 24.44 48.26 -3.96
N LEU A 353 25.46 48.46 -3.12
CA LEU A 353 26.14 47.37 -2.42
C LEU A 353 25.19 46.62 -1.48
N HIS A 354 24.35 47.34 -0.74
CA HIS A 354 23.32 46.72 0.10
C HIS A 354 22.31 45.93 -0.74
N THR A 355 21.84 46.53 -1.85
CA THR A 355 20.93 45.86 -2.79
C THR A 355 21.54 44.59 -3.38
N ARG A 356 22.83 44.62 -3.75
CA ARG A 356 23.58 43.45 -4.22
C ARG A 356 23.59 42.34 -3.18
N SER A 357 23.94 42.67 -1.93
CA SER A 357 23.97 41.69 -0.83
C SER A 357 22.61 41.03 -0.61
N ASN A 358 21.52 41.81 -0.68
CA ASN A 358 20.17 41.27 -0.54
C ASN A 358 19.82 40.33 -1.69
N LEU A 359 20.12 40.72 -2.95
CA LEU A 359 19.89 39.88 -4.12
C LEU A 359 20.73 38.58 -4.09
N GLU A 360 21.96 38.62 -3.58
CA GLU A 360 22.81 37.43 -3.40
C GLU A 360 22.23 36.48 -2.35
N SER A 361 21.72 37.01 -1.24
CA SER A 361 21.04 36.23 -0.22
C SER A 361 19.76 35.59 -0.77
N ASP A 362 18.92 36.37 -1.47
CA ASP A 362 17.70 35.88 -2.08
C ASP A 362 17.99 34.79 -3.11
N LEU A 363 19.02 34.99 -3.95
CA LEU A 363 19.45 33.99 -4.93
C LEU A 363 19.89 32.68 -4.25
N LYS A 364 20.62 32.77 -3.14
CA LYS A 364 21.01 31.59 -2.36
C LYS A 364 19.79 30.85 -1.81
N SER A 365 18.85 31.56 -1.20
CA SER A 365 17.60 30.99 -0.71
C SER A 365 16.80 30.30 -1.83
N LYS A 366 16.70 30.92 -3.01
CA LYS A 366 16.03 30.33 -4.18
C LYS A 366 16.72 29.07 -4.69
N ILE A 367 18.06 29.04 -4.69
CA ILE A 367 18.83 27.85 -5.08
C ILE A 367 18.59 26.70 -4.09
N ASP A 368 18.61 26.99 -2.79
CA ASP A 368 18.36 26.00 -1.73
C ASP A 368 16.93 25.45 -1.83
N ALA A 369 15.92 26.32 -2.03
CA ALA A 369 14.52 25.91 -2.22
C ALA A 369 14.33 25.06 -3.49
N LEU A 370 14.97 25.45 -4.61
CA LEU A 370 14.95 24.70 -5.86
C LEU A 370 15.57 23.30 -5.69
N PHE A 371 16.68 23.19 -4.94
CA PHE A 371 17.32 21.91 -4.65
C PHE A 371 16.40 20.98 -3.87
N ILE A 372 15.67 21.51 -2.89
CA ILE A 372 14.67 20.75 -2.13
C ILE A 372 13.57 20.20 -3.05
N ASP A 373 12.98 21.03 -3.92
CA ASP A 373 11.90 20.57 -4.82
C ASP A 373 12.40 19.57 -5.86
N ARG A 374 13.53 19.87 -6.50
CA ARG A 374 14.01 19.13 -7.66
C ARG A 374 14.75 17.84 -7.27
N GLU A 375 15.66 17.92 -6.32
CA GLU A 375 16.55 16.78 -6.00
C GLU A 375 15.98 15.94 -4.86
N LYS A 376 15.37 16.55 -3.83
CA LYS A 376 14.77 15.78 -2.74
C LYS A 376 13.37 15.29 -3.09
N CYS A 377 12.41 16.19 -3.30
CA CYS A 377 11.01 15.80 -3.47
C CYS A 377 10.78 15.05 -4.78
N MET A 378 11.13 15.66 -5.93
CA MET A 378 10.98 15.01 -7.23
C MET A 378 11.92 13.81 -7.40
N GLY A 379 13.10 13.82 -6.76
CA GLY A 379 14.01 12.67 -6.75
C GLY A 379 13.40 11.45 -6.05
N LEU A 380 12.88 11.63 -4.83
CA LEU A 380 12.17 10.57 -4.09
C LEU A 380 10.99 10.03 -4.90
N ARG A 381 10.18 10.91 -5.48
CA ARG A 381 9.02 10.52 -6.30
C ARG A 381 9.41 9.74 -7.55
N ARG A 382 10.49 10.10 -8.24
CA ARG A 382 10.97 9.37 -9.43
C ARG A 382 11.54 8.00 -9.09
N SER A 383 12.12 7.85 -7.91
CA SER A 383 12.69 6.57 -7.47
C SER A 383 11.64 5.53 -7.09
N TYR A 384 10.39 5.95 -6.87
CA TYR A 384 9.32 5.08 -6.41
C TYR A 384 8.50 4.50 -7.58
N PRO A 385 8.48 3.17 -7.78
CA PRO A 385 7.79 2.54 -8.91
C PRO A 385 6.29 2.38 -8.62
N ILE A 386 5.50 3.41 -8.92
CA ILE A 386 4.04 3.42 -8.64
C ILE A 386 3.30 2.36 -9.48
N SER A 387 3.70 2.18 -10.74
CA SER A 387 3.05 1.28 -11.71
C SER A 387 3.28 -0.21 -11.45
N SER A 388 4.23 -0.56 -10.57
CA SER A 388 4.48 -1.96 -10.19
C SER A 388 3.57 -2.43 -9.05
N ASN A 389 3.00 -1.49 -8.29
CA ASN A 389 2.32 -1.74 -7.02
C ASN A 389 0.78 -1.76 -7.14
N VAL A 390 0.24 -1.47 -8.34
CA VAL A 390 -1.20 -1.55 -8.66
C VAL A 390 -1.49 -2.79 -9.52
N LYS A 391 -0.79 -3.91 -9.27
CA LYS A 391 -1.18 -5.21 -9.79
C LYS A 391 -1.92 -5.95 -8.69
N PHE A 392 -3.24 -5.77 -8.67
CA PHE A 392 -4.16 -6.56 -7.87
C PHE A 392 -4.58 -7.82 -8.63
#